data_AF-A0A3M1LMQ9-F1
#
_entry.id   AF-A0A3M1LMQ9-F1
#
_cell.length_a   1.000
_cell.length_b   1.000
_cell.length_c   1.000
_cell.angle_alpha   90.00
_cell.angle_beta   90.00
_cell.angle_gamma   90.00
#
_symmetry.space_group_name_H-M   'P 1'
#
loop_
_entity.id
_entity.type
_entity.pdbx_description
1 polymer ?
#
loop_
_entity_poly.entity_id
_entity_poly.type
_entity_poly.pdbx_seq_one_letter_code
_entity_poly.pdbx_strand_id
1 'polypeptide(L)'
;MVNWLQRVGSAIPRGFSRYYVLTLLKEQPMTGKQIMEAAAKDSDGIWKPSAGLVYPLLGRLLQEGLIEEDDNGKYRITEKGLETLKDMQSIQDVIKKQLDVLLRVGNIGRFVAADLLERLTSISATLSENLDKMTKEEREKYKEFLARELKKIEERERREKIDIE
;
A
#
# COMPACT_ATOMS: atom_id res chain seq x y z
N MET A 1 16.84 8.28 -8.44
CA MET A 1 16.41 6.87 -8.25
C MET A 1 14.89 6.72 -8.00
N VAL A 2 14.04 7.73 -8.28
CA VAL A 2 12.61 7.76 -7.85
C VAL A 2 11.60 7.51 -9.00
N ASN A 3 12.04 7.39 -10.25
CA ASN A 3 11.15 7.43 -11.42
C ASN A 3 10.59 6.05 -11.87
N TRP A 4 11.03 4.94 -11.28
CA TRP A 4 10.62 3.59 -11.71
C TRP A 4 9.23 3.19 -11.17
N LEU A 5 8.92 3.53 -9.91
CA LEU A 5 7.66 3.18 -9.25
C LEU A 5 6.43 3.89 -9.86
N GLN A 6 6.63 4.92 -10.69
CA GLN A 6 5.55 5.53 -11.47
C GLN A 6 5.26 4.79 -12.78
N ARG A 7 6.21 4.00 -13.31
CA ARG A 7 6.06 3.27 -14.58
C ARG A 7 5.39 1.91 -14.41
N VAL A 8 5.60 1.25 -13.28
CA VAL A 8 4.76 0.12 -12.86
C VAL A 8 3.54 0.76 -12.17
N GLY A 9 2.33 0.54 -12.67
CA GLY A 9 1.13 1.23 -12.17
C GLY A 9 1.10 1.30 -10.65
N SER A 10 0.76 2.48 -10.09
CA SER A 10 0.80 2.84 -8.67
C SER A 10 0.81 1.60 -7.74
N ALA A 11 1.97 1.27 -7.17
CA ALA A 11 2.12 0.18 -6.20
C ALA A 11 1.22 0.35 -4.96
N ILE A 12 0.60 1.52 -4.82
CA ILE A 12 -0.39 1.85 -3.82
C ILE A 12 -1.77 1.33 -4.24
N PRO A 13 -2.41 0.45 -3.45
CA PRO A 13 -3.74 -0.08 -3.75
C PRO A 13 -4.78 1.03 -3.94
N ARG A 14 -5.76 0.78 -4.82
CA ARG A 14 -6.90 1.68 -4.99
C ARG A 14 -7.60 1.90 -3.65
N GLY A 15 -7.89 3.16 -3.33
CA GLY A 15 -8.55 3.53 -2.07
C GLY A 15 -7.61 3.70 -0.86
N PHE A 16 -6.34 3.26 -0.94
CA PHE A 16 -5.38 3.42 0.16
C PHE A 16 -5.18 4.89 0.53
N SER A 17 -4.93 5.76 -0.45
CA SER A 17 -4.69 7.19 -0.18
C SER A 17 -5.88 7.85 0.53
N ARG A 18 -7.11 7.43 0.18
CA ARG A 18 -8.33 7.93 0.83
C ARG A 18 -8.39 7.47 2.28
N TYR A 19 -8.21 6.18 2.53
CA TYR A 19 -8.20 5.60 3.87
C TYR A 19 -7.12 6.26 4.75
N TYR A 20 -5.91 6.39 4.21
CA TYR A 20 -4.78 6.99 4.92
C TYR A 20 -5.04 8.46 5.28
N VAL A 21 -5.54 9.27 4.35
CA VAL A 21 -5.89 10.68 4.62
C VAL A 21 -6.94 10.79 5.72
N LEU A 22 -8.04 10.02 5.65
CA LEU A 22 -9.06 10.03 6.70
C LEU A 22 -8.50 9.58 8.06
N THR A 23 -7.58 8.61 8.07
CA THR A 23 -6.90 8.16 9.29
C THR A 23 -6.07 9.29 9.90
N LEU A 24 -5.26 10.00 9.11
CA LEU A 24 -4.48 11.14 9.61
C LEU A 24 -5.37 12.26 10.17
N LEU A 25 -6.44 12.59 9.45
CA LEU A 25 -7.35 13.67 9.81
C LEU A 25 -8.26 13.34 11.00
N LYS A 26 -8.39 12.06 11.35
CA LYS A 26 -8.99 11.61 12.61
C LYS A 26 -8.10 11.93 13.80
N GLU A 27 -6.79 11.76 13.68
CA GLU A 27 -5.84 11.98 14.78
C GLU A 27 -5.65 13.47 15.05
N GLN A 28 -5.46 14.29 14.02
CA GLN A 28 -5.35 15.75 14.17
C GLN A 28 -5.65 16.51 12.87
N PRO A 29 -6.08 17.79 12.97
CA PRO A 29 -6.23 18.63 11.79
C PRO A 29 -4.90 18.90 11.08
N MET A 30 -4.86 18.77 9.75
CA MET A 30 -3.64 18.92 8.94
C MET A 30 -3.89 19.66 7.63
N THR A 31 -2.90 20.42 7.17
CA THR A 31 -2.86 20.95 5.79
C THR A 31 -2.52 19.86 4.78
N GLY A 32 -2.83 20.08 3.50
CA GLY A 32 -2.44 19.18 2.42
C GLY A 32 -0.93 18.91 2.35
N LYS A 33 -0.10 19.91 2.70
CA LYS A 33 1.36 19.75 2.78
C LYS A 33 1.76 18.81 3.92
N GLN A 34 1.18 18.98 5.10
CA GLN A 34 1.45 18.12 6.25
C GLN A 34 1.04 16.67 5.97
N ILE A 35 -0.06 16.44 5.24
CA ILE A 35 -0.48 15.09 4.80
C ILE A 35 0.60 14.45 3.91
N MET A 36 1.14 15.19 2.93
CA MET A 36 2.22 14.68 2.07
C MET A 36 3.50 14.39 2.84
N GLU A 37 3.82 15.19 3.86
CA GLU A 37 4.99 15.02 4.72
C GLU A 37 4.82 13.84 5.69
N ALA A 38 3.64 13.68 6.28
CA ALA A 38 3.28 12.54 7.12
C ALA A 38 3.40 11.23 6.34
N ALA A 39 2.82 11.17 5.13
CA ALA A 39 2.95 9.99 4.26
C ALA A 39 4.40 9.61 3.98
N ALA A 40 5.25 10.60 3.67
CA ALA A 40 6.66 10.38 3.44
C ALA A 40 7.38 9.91 4.71
N LYS A 41 7.05 10.47 5.88
CA LYS A 41 7.65 10.10 7.15
C LYS A 41 7.24 8.69 7.59
N ASP A 42 5.94 8.39 7.58
CA ASP A 42 5.38 7.11 8.01
C ASP A 42 5.80 5.94 7.12
N SER A 43 6.23 6.24 5.88
CA SER A 43 6.72 5.26 4.92
C SER A 43 8.24 5.23 4.79
N ASP A 44 9.01 5.87 5.69
CA ASP A 44 10.47 5.98 5.60
C ASP A 44 10.97 6.49 4.23
N GLY A 45 10.21 7.41 3.64
CA GLY A 45 10.47 8.01 2.33
C GLY A 45 10.10 7.15 1.13
N ILE A 46 9.56 5.94 1.34
CA ILE A 46 9.17 5.01 0.27
C ILE A 46 8.02 5.58 -0.55
N TRP A 47 7.08 6.29 0.08
CA TRP A 47 5.91 6.85 -0.56
C TRP A 47 5.65 8.30 -0.14
N LYS A 48 5.73 9.21 -1.10
CA LYS A 48 5.28 10.59 -0.95
C LYS A 48 4.23 10.89 -2.02
N PRO A 49 2.93 11.03 -1.66
CA PRO A 49 1.92 11.39 -2.63
C PRO A 49 2.18 12.81 -3.16
N SER A 50 1.91 13.02 -4.45
CA SER A 50 2.09 14.34 -5.07
C SER A 50 0.93 15.27 -4.76
N ALA A 51 1.16 16.58 -4.88
CA ALA A 51 0.11 17.60 -4.77
C ALA A 51 -1.06 17.34 -5.75
N GLY A 52 -0.75 16.91 -6.97
CA GLY A 52 -1.75 16.55 -7.98
C GLY A 52 -2.61 15.34 -7.62
N LEU A 53 -2.22 14.54 -6.62
CA LEU A 53 -3.06 13.48 -6.06
C LEU A 53 -3.80 13.95 -4.80
N VAL A 54 -3.11 14.66 -3.91
CA VAL A 54 -3.65 15.05 -2.59
C VAL A 54 -4.74 16.09 -2.70
N TYR A 55 -4.54 17.20 -3.41
CA TYR A 55 -5.54 18.27 -3.46
C TYR A 55 -6.84 17.85 -4.15
N PRO A 56 -6.82 17.13 -5.29
CA PRO A 56 -8.07 16.60 -5.86
C PRO A 56 -8.76 15.57 -4.96
N LEU A 57 -8.00 14.80 -4.17
CA LEU A 57 -8.57 13.89 -3.19
C LEU A 57 -9.27 14.65 -2.06
N LEU A 58 -8.62 15.67 -1.48
CA LEU A 58 -9.20 16.52 -0.44
C LEU A 58 -10.47 17.22 -0.94
N GLY A 59 -10.45 17.75 -2.17
CA GLY A 59 -11.64 18.34 -2.79
C GLY A 59 -12.81 17.37 -2.89
N ARG A 60 -12.56 16.10 -3.25
CA ARG A 60 -13.61 15.06 -3.25
C ARG A 60 -14.12 14.76 -1.84
N LEU A 61 -13.22 14.66 -0.87
CA LEU A 61 -13.60 14.39 0.53
C LEU A 61 -14.46 15.52 1.12
N LEU A 62 -14.16 16.78 0.77
CA LEU A 62 -14.97 17.95 1.12
C LEU A 62 -16.35 17.87 0.46
N GLN A 63 -16.41 17.60 -0.84
CA GLN A 63 -17.68 17.47 -1.59
C GLN A 63 -18.57 16.35 -1.03
N GLU A 64 -17.96 15.26 -0.56
CA GLU A 64 -18.66 14.14 0.06
C GLU A 64 -19.04 14.43 1.53
N GLY A 65 -18.57 15.53 2.12
CA GLY A 65 -18.81 15.92 3.52
C GLY A 65 -18.10 15.04 4.55
N LEU A 66 -16.98 14.40 4.16
CA LEU A 66 -16.21 13.51 5.03
C LEU A 66 -15.11 14.23 5.80
N ILE A 67 -14.72 15.39 5.31
CA ILE A 67 -13.79 16.31 5.97
C ILE A 67 -14.36 17.72 5.88
N GLU A 68 -13.87 18.59 6.73
CA GLU A 68 -14.12 20.04 6.72
C GLU A 68 -12.79 20.79 6.78
N GLU A 69 -12.77 22.03 6.30
CA GLU A 69 -11.59 22.90 6.27
C GLU A 69 -11.79 24.09 7.22
N ASP A 70 -10.77 24.41 8.01
CA ASP A 70 -10.76 25.59 8.88
C ASP A 70 -10.21 26.84 8.16
N ASP A 71 -10.31 28.00 8.82
CA ASP A 71 -9.82 29.29 8.27
C ASP A 71 -8.30 29.32 8.01
N ASN A 72 -7.55 28.34 8.53
CA ASN A 72 -6.10 28.21 8.34
C ASN A 72 -5.75 27.20 7.23
N GLY A 73 -6.74 26.68 6.51
CA GLY A 73 -6.55 25.67 5.46
C GLY A 73 -6.16 24.29 6.00
N LYS A 74 -6.47 24.00 7.27
CA LYS A 74 -6.34 22.66 7.83
C LYS A 74 -7.65 21.92 7.66
N TYR A 75 -7.51 20.66 7.25
CA TYR A 75 -8.63 19.74 7.15
C TYR A 75 -8.78 18.97 8.46
N ARG A 76 -10.00 18.62 8.84
CA ARG A 76 -10.28 17.65 9.90
C ARG A 76 -11.40 16.70 9.46
N ILE A 77 -11.44 15.51 10.06
CA ILE A 77 -12.51 14.55 9.75
C ILE A 77 -13.85 15.00 10.37
N THR A 78 -14.95 14.79 9.64
CA THR A 78 -16.32 14.99 10.15
C THR A 78 -16.85 13.71 10.79
N GLU A 79 -18.03 13.79 11.43
CA GLU A 79 -18.73 12.61 11.95
C GLU A 79 -19.04 11.58 10.84
N LYS A 80 -19.55 12.05 9.70
CA LYS A 80 -19.76 11.22 8.50
C LYS A 80 -18.46 10.57 8.00
N GLY A 81 -17.36 11.31 8.07
CA GLY A 81 -16.02 10.80 7.77
C GLY A 81 -15.59 9.68 8.72
N LEU A 82 -15.85 9.82 10.02
CA LEU A 82 -15.55 8.82 11.03
C LEU A 82 -16.34 7.53 10.82
N GLU A 83 -17.63 7.62 10.53
CA GLU A 83 -18.47 6.46 10.19
C GLU A 83 -17.92 5.73 8.96
N THR A 84 -17.65 6.47 7.88
CA THR A 84 -17.07 5.92 6.65
C THR A 84 -15.73 5.22 6.91
N LEU A 85 -14.88 5.81 7.75
CA LEU A 85 -13.59 5.22 8.12
C LEU A 85 -13.75 3.92 8.92
N LYS A 86 -14.72 3.88 9.84
CA LYS A 86 -15.05 2.68 10.63
C LYS A 86 -15.56 1.55 9.73
N ASP A 87 -16.40 1.88 8.76
CA ASP A 87 -16.91 0.91 7.78
C ASP A 87 -15.75 0.31 6.96
N MET A 88 -14.79 1.12 6.51
CA MET A 88 -13.59 0.64 5.82
C MET A 88 -12.73 -0.30 6.68
N GLN A 89 -12.59 -0.01 7.97
CA GLN A 89 -11.84 -0.87 8.90
C GLN A 89 -12.54 -2.21 9.12
N SER A 90 -13.87 -2.21 9.25
CA SER A 90 -14.63 -3.45 9.45
C SER A 90 -14.51 -4.40 8.24
N ILE A 91 -14.46 -3.89 7.01
CA ILE A 91 -14.23 -4.71 5.81
C ILE A 91 -12.86 -5.38 5.86
N GLN A 92 -11.80 -4.65 6.24
CA GLN A 92 -10.45 -5.20 6.39
C GLN A 92 -10.41 -6.31 7.44
N ASP A 93 -11.07 -6.10 8.58
CA ASP A 93 -11.13 -7.07 9.66
C ASP A 93 -11.93 -8.32 9.27
N VAL A 94 -13.03 -8.15 8.53
CA VAL A 94 -13.84 -9.26 8.02
C VAL A 94 -13.02 -10.10 7.03
N ILE A 95 -12.32 -9.46 6.08
CA ILE A 95 -11.48 -10.18 5.11
C ILE A 95 -10.34 -10.94 5.83
N LYS A 96 -9.65 -10.30 6.79
CA LYS A 96 -8.61 -10.96 7.58
C LYS A 96 -9.15 -12.16 8.36
N LYS A 97 -10.30 -12.01 9.03
CA LYS A 97 -10.95 -13.09 9.78
C LYS A 97 -11.39 -14.23 8.87
N GLN A 98 -11.97 -13.94 7.71
CA GLN A 98 -12.38 -14.97 6.75
C GLN A 98 -11.18 -15.74 6.21
N LEU A 99 -10.08 -15.05 5.88
CA LEU A 99 -8.85 -15.69 5.44
C LEU A 99 -8.24 -16.58 6.55
N ASP A 100 -8.21 -16.10 7.78
CA ASP A 100 -7.71 -16.86 8.93
C ASP A 100 -8.55 -18.13 9.20
N VAL A 101 -9.88 -18.03 9.14
CA VAL A 101 -10.77 -19.20 9.22
C VAL A 101 -10.51 -20.18 8.08
N LEU A 102 -10.41 -19.68 6.84
CA LEU A 102 -10.15 -20.47 5.64
C LEU A 102 -8.82 -21.26 5.73
N LEU A 103 -7.77 -20.62 6.25
CA LEU A 103 -6.45 -21.21 6.43
C LEU A 103 -6.41 -22.24 7.59
N ARG A 104 -7.19 -22.03 8.65
CA ARG A 104 -7.29 -22.95 9.80
C ARG A 104 -8.10 -24.21 9.53
N VAL A 105 -9.00 -24.19 8.54
CA VAL A 105 -9.73 -25.40 8.10
C VAL A 105 -8.75 -26.28 7.32
N GLY A 106 -8.14 -27.25 8.02
CA GLY A 106 -6.89 -27.94 7.65
C GLY A 106 -6.77 -28.62 6.27
N ASN A 107 -7.86 -28.74 5.50
CA ASN A 107 -7.78 -29.16 4.10
C ASN A 107 -7.86 -27.99 3.12
N ILE A 108 -8.60 -26.92 3.43
CA ILE A 108 -8.80 -25.77 2.53
C ILE A 108 -7.50 -24.96 2.38
N GLY A 109 -6.72 -24.80 3.46
CA GLY A 109 -5.44 -24.09 3.40
C GLY A 109 -4.45 -24.66 2.37
N ARG A 110 -4.43 -25.99 2.18
CA ARG A 110 -3.59 -26.64 1.16
C ARG A 110 -4.03 -26.31 -0.28
N PHE A 111 -5.33 -26.22 -0.53
CA PHE A 111 -5.86 -25.84 -1.85
C PHE A 111 -5.59 -24.37 -2.17
N VAL A 112 -5.71 -23.48 -1.18
CA VAL A 112 -5.37 -22.05 -1.34
C VAL A 112 -3.88 -21.86 -1.60
N ALA A 113 -3.02 -22.60 -0.88
CA ALA A 113 -1.58 -22.59 -1.11
C ALA A 113 -1.22 -23.10 -2.52
N ALA A 114 -1.90 -24.15 -2.99
CA ALA A 114 -1.72 -24.66 -4.36
C ALA A 114 -2.14 -23.63 -5.42
N ASP A 115 -3.31 -23.00 -5.26
CA ASP A 115 -3.79 -21.94 -6.17
C ASP A 115 -2.83 -20.73 -6.19
N LEU A 116 -2.27 -20.36 -5.03
CA LEU A 116 -1.29 -19.28 -4.94
C LEU A 116 0.03 -19.63 -5.66
N LEU A 117 0.53 -20.86 -5.48
CA LEU A 117 1.73 -21.34 -6.17
C LEU A 117 1.51 -21.34 -7.69
N GLU A 118 0.34 -21.77 -8.16
CA GLU A 118 -0.01 -21.74 -9.58
C GLU A 118 0.00 -20.30 -10.13
N ARG A 119 -0.62 -19.35 -9.43
CA ARG A 119 -0.60 -17.92 -9.82
C ARG A 119 0.83 -17.35 -9.85
N LEU A 120 1.67 -17.71 -8.88
CA LEU A 120 3.07 -17.29 -8.86
C LEU A 120 3.85 -17.86 -10.04
N THR A 121 3.64 -19.13 -10.38
CA THR A 121 4.29 -19.73 -11.56
C THR A 121 3.84 -19.07 -12.86
N SER A 122 2.57 -18.69 -12.98
CA SER A 122 2.05 -17.94 -14.12
C SER A 122 2.67 -16.55 -14.23
N ILE A 123 2.74 -15.79 -13.12
CA ILE A 123 3.41 -14.48 -13.09
C ILE A 123 4.89 -14.64 -13.45
N SER A 124 5.57 -15.64 -12.91
CA SER A 124 6.98 -15.94 -13.22
C SER A 124 7.19 -16.27 -14.69
N ALA A 125 6.28 -17.02 -15.31
CA ALA A 125 6.34 -17.36 -16.72
C ALA A 125 6.15 -16.10 -17.60
N THR A 126 5.12 -15.29 -17.34
CA THR A 126 4.89 -14.03 -18.07
C THR A 126 6.02 -13.02 -17.86
N LEU A 127 6.59 -12.97 -16.66
CA LEU A 127 7.74 -12.12 -16.35
C LEU A 127 8.99 -12.58 -17.11
N SER A 128 9.22 -13.90 -17.17
CA SER A 128 10.35 -14.50 -17.91
C SER A 128 10.23 -14.29 -19.42
N GLU A 129 9.04 -14.42 -20.00
CA GLU A 129 8.79 -14.08 -21.41
C GLU A 129 9.09 -12.61 -21.74
N ASN A 130 8.82 -11.70 -20.79
CA ASN A 130 9.15 -10.29 -20.96
C ASN A 130 10.65 -10.02 -20.79
N LEU A 131 11.37 -10.79 -19.96
CA LEU A 131 12.84 -10.70 -19.85
C LEU A 131 13.54 -10.99 -21.19
N ASP A 132 12.96 -11.85 -22.02
CA ASP A 132 13.48 -12.16 -23.35
C ASP A 132 13.27 -11.03 -24.35
N LYS A 133 12.23 -10.20 -24.16
CA LYS A 133 11.95 -9.00 -24.97
C LYS A 133 12.70 -7.76 -24.48
N MET A 134 13.30 -7.82 -23.29
CA MET A 134 14.08 -6.73 -22.72
C MET A 134 15.48 -6.65 -23.31
N THR A 135 15.99 -5.44 -23.50
CA THR A 135 17.38 -5.22 -23.91
C THR A 135 18.34 -5.76 -22.85
N LYS A 136 19.58 -6.06 -23.26
CA LYS A 136 20.63 -6.61 -22.37
C LYS A 136 20.83 -5.74 -21.11
N GLU A 137 20.71 -4.43 -21.26
CA GLU A 137 20.85 -3.44 -20.19
C GLU A 137 19.67 -3.43 -19.21
N GLU A 138 18.46 -3.62 -19.71
CA GLU A 138 17.24 -3.69 -18.89
C GLU A 138 17.20 -4.99 -18.07
N ARG A 139 17.64 -6.10 -18.67
CA ARG A 139 17.73 -7.40 -18.00
C ARG A 139 18.72 -7.37 -16.83
N GLU A 140 19.85 -6.67 -16.99
CA GLU A 140 20.86 -6.60 -15.94
C GLU A 140 20.40 -5.74 -14.76
N LYS A 141 19.75 -4.59 -15.04
CA LYS A 141 19.10 -3.76 -14.01
C LYS A 141 18.03 -4.54 -13.23
N TYR A 142 17.32 -5.43 -13.92
CA TYR A 142 16.29 -6.26 -13.29
C TYR A 142 16.87 -7.32 -12.35
N LYS A 143 17.96 -7.99 -12.74
CA LYS A 143 18.69 -8.92 -11.87
C LYS A 143 19.24 -8.23 -10.62
N GLU A 144 19.85 -7.05 -10.78
CA GLU A 144 20.37 -6.26 -9.66
C GLU A 144 19.27 -5.81 -8.69
N PHE A 145 18.08 -5.50 -9.22
CA PHE A 145 16.93 -5.15 -8.41
C PHE A 145 16.44 -6.37 -7.60
N LEU A 146 16.24 -7.52 -8.25
CA LEU A 146 15.79 -8.73 -7.55
C LEU A 146 16.78 -9.18 -6.49
N ALA A 147 18.08 -9.18 -6.78
CA ALA A 147 19.11 -9.55 -5.81
C ALA A 147 19.09 -8.63 -4.56
N ARG A 148 18.80 -7.34 -4.77
CA ARG A 148 18.70 -6.35 -3.69
C ARG A 148 17.45 -6.55 -2.84
N GLU A 149 16.31 -6.83 -3.46
CA GLU A 149 15.06 -7.08 -2.71
C GLU A 149 15.13 -8.40 -1.95
N LEU A 150 15.73 -9.45 -2.53
CA LEU A 150 15.98 -10.70 -1.81
C LEU A 150 16.84 -10.48 -0.57
N LYS A 151 17.93 -9.72 -0.71
CA LYS A 151 18.80 -9.38 0.42
C LYS A 151 18.07 -8.60 1.52
N LYS A 152 17.18 -7.66 1.16
CA LYS A 152 16.36 -6.94 2.15
C LYS A 152 15.42 -7.87 2.91
N ILE A 153 14.81 -8.84 2.23
CA ILE A 153 13.92 -9.83 2.86
C ILE A 153 14.72 -10.67 3.85
N GLU A 154 15.89 -11.20 3.45
CA GLU A 154 16.77 -11.98 4.33
C GLU A 154 17.23 -11.17 5.55
N GLU A 155 17.56 -9.89 5.37
CA GLU A 155 17.94 -8.99 6.47
C GLU A 155 16.77 -8.73 7.43
N ARG A 156 15.54 -8.68 6.92
CA ARG A 156 14.32 -8.46 7.71
C ARG A 156 13.97 -9.71 8.52
N GLU A 157 14.00 -10.88 7.90
CA GLU A 157 13.82 -12.17 8.57
C GLU A 157 14.89 -12.43 9.65
N ARG A 158 16.13 -11.99 9.40
CA ARG A 158 17.21 -12.12 10.38
C ARG A 158 17.00 -11.20 11.59
N ARG A 159 16.48 -9.99 11.39
CA ARG A 159 16.12 -9.08 12.50
C ARG A 159 14.95 -9.63 13.31
N GLU A 160 13.92 -10.14 12.64
CA GLU A 160 12.76 -10.74 13.31
C GLU A 160 13.11 -11.99 14.12
N LYS A 161 14.13 -12.76 13.74
CA LYS A 161 14.64 -13.88 14.54
C LYS A 161 15.45 -13.45 15.78
N ILE A 162 16.13 -12.31 15.74
CA ILE A 162 16.93 -11.81 16.86
C ILE A 162 16.03 -11.22 17.96
N ASP A 163 14.85 -10.70 17.59
CA ASP A 163 13.90 -10.12 18.55
C ASP A 163 13.03 -11.18 19.28
N ILE A 164 13.20 -12.48 18.99
CA ILE A 164 12.42 -13.60 19.57
C ILE A 164 13.28 -14.51 20.49
N GLU A 165 14.61 -14.33 20.53
CA GLU A 165 15.53 -14.96 21.50
C GLU A 165 15.88 -14.03 22.67
#